data_AF-A0A345YPB2-F1
#
_entry.id   AF-A0A345YPB2-F1
#
_cell.length_a   1.000
_cell.length_b   1.000
_cell.length_c   1.000
_cell.angle_alpha   90.00
_cell.angle_beta   90.00
_cell.angle_gamma   90.00
#
_symmetry.space_group_name_H-M   'P 1'
#
loop_
_entity.id
_entity.type
_entity.pdbx_description
1 polymer ?
#
loop_
_entity_poly.entity_id
_entity_poly.type
_entity_poly.pdbx_seq_one_letter_code
_entity_poly.pdbx_strand_id
1 'polypeptide(L)' 'MDSLPFVLLLLVALVDAGIGLWFLRQGLAAGARSAQGRPRVMLAGSMMLGAVLIAALAFFLFPPFG' A
#
# COMPACT_ATOMS: atom_id res chain seq x y z
N MET A 1 26.60 -0.60 -0.35
CA MET A 1 25.42 -0.75 -1.21
C MET A 1 24.73 0.60 -1.25
N ASP A 2 24.39 1.14 -2.42
CA ASP A 2 23.56 2.34 -2.49
C ASP A 2 22.18 2.00 -1.94
N SER A 3 21.81 2.60 -0.81
CA SER A 3 20.51 2.40 -0.15
C SER A 3 19.38 3.17 -0.82
N LEU A 4 19.69 3.98 -1.83
CA LEU A 4 18.74 4.83 -2.54
C LEU A 4 17.59 4.03 -3.19
N PRO A 5 17.81 2.90 -3.90
CA PRO A 5 16.72 2.09 -4.46
C PRO A 5 15.81 1.51 -3.38
N PHE A 6 16.36 1.06 -2.24
CA PHE A 6 15.60 0.58 -1.10
C PHE A 6 14.69 1.67 -0.54
N VAL A 7 15.25 2.85 -0.27
CA VAL A 7 14.51 3.99 0.28
C VAL A 7 13.40 4.44 -0.67
N LEU A 8 13.67 4.48 -1.99
CA LEU A 8 12.65 4.83 -2.98
C LEU A 8 11.49 3.84 -3.01
N LEU A 9 11.78 2.53 -3.03
CA LEU A 9 10.73 1.51 -3.02
C LEU A 9 9.92 1.54 -1.72
N LEU A 10 10.58 1.80 -0.58
CA LEU A 10 9.90 1.92 0.70
C LEU A 10 9.00 3.16 0.76
N LEU A 11 9.44 4.29 0.19
CA LEU A 11 8.61 5.50 0.08
C LEU A 11 7.39 5.25 -0.81
N VAL A 12 7.55 4.57 -1.95
CA VAL A 12 6.42 4.22 -2.83
C VAL A 12 5.43 3.33 -2.07
N ALA A 13 5.90 2.30 -1.38
CA ALA A 13 5.04 1.44 -0.56
C ALA A 13 4.29 2.22 0.53
N LEU A 14 4.93 3.19 1.18
CA LEU A 14 4.30 4.05 2.18
C LEU A 14 3.21 4.96 1.59
N VAL A 15 3.45 5.53 0.41
CA VAL A 15 2.46 6.35 -0.31
C VAL A 15 1.24 5.52 -0.69
N ASP A 16 1.45 4.36 -1.31
CA ASP A 16 0.37 3.43 -1.66
C ASP A 16 -0.43 3.00 -0.42
N ALA A 17 0.27 2.76 0.69
CA ALA A 17 -0.39 2.41 1.95
C ALA A 17 -1.25 3.56 2.50
N GLY A 18 -0.74 4.79 2.45
CA GLY A 18 -1.47 5.99 2.89
C GLY A 18 -2.73 6.25 2.05
N ILE A 19 -2.61 6.15 0.72
CA ILE A 19 -3.72 6.29 -0.22
C ILE A 19 -4.75 5.17 -0.01
N GLY A 20 -4.28 3.92 0.11
CA GLY A 20 -5.13 2.77 0.40
C GLY A 20 -5.92 2.96 1.70
N LEU A 21 -5.28 3.43 2.77
CA LEU A 21 -5.93 3.71 4.05
C LEU A 21 -6.99 4.82 3.93
N TRP A 22 -6.75 5.85 3.12
CA TRP A 22 -7.74 6.90 2.86
C TRP A 22 -8.97 6.36 2.12
N PHE A 23 -8.78 5.53 1.08
CA PHE A 23 -9.88 4.85 0.40
C PHE A 23 -10.63 3.88 1.30
N LEU A 24 -9.93 3.16 2.19
CA LEU A 24 -10.55 2.29 3.17
C LEU A 24 -11.46 3.08 4.11
N ARG A 25 -10.97 4.20 4.65
CA ARG A 25 -11.78 5.09 5.51
C ARG A 25 -13.02 5.61 4.79
N GLN A 26 -12.90 6.03 3.53
CA GLN A 26 -14.05 6.46 2.74
C GLN A 26 -15.03 5.33 2.43
N GLY A 27 -14.52 4.14 2.11
CA GLY A 27 -15.33 2.97 1.81
C GLY A 27 -16.11 2.47 3.03
N LEU A 28 -15.48 2.49 4.20
CA LEU A 28 -16.12 2.17 5.49
C LEU A 28 -17.15 3.25 5.88
N ALA A 29 -16.82 4.53 5.72
CA ALA A 29 -17.75 5.63 6.00
C ALA A 29 -18.97 5.63 5.07
N ALA A 30 -18.80 5.22 3.80
CA ALA A 30 -19.88 5.06 2.84
C ALA A 30 -20.74 3.80 3.09
N GLY A 31 -20.35 2.94 4.05
CA GLY A 31 -21.06 1.72 4.42
C GLY A 31 -20.75 0.51 3.52
N ALA A 32 -20.43 -0.63 4.14
CA ALA A 32 -20.01 -1.86 3.45
C ALA A 32 -21.05 -2.47 2.49
N ARG A 33 -22.33 -2.09 2.62
CA ARG A 33 -23.43 -2.53 1.74
C ARG A 33 -23.82 -1.50 0.68
N SER A 34 -23.18 -0.32 0.65
CA SER A 34 -23.48 0.67 -0.39
C SER A 34 -22.74 0.34 -1.69
N ALA A 35 -23.39 0.62 -2.81
CA ALA A 35 -22.83 0.41 -4.15
C ALA A 35 -21.52 1.17 -4.37
N GLN A 36 -21.23 2.21 -3.56
CA GLN A 36 -20.00 3.00 -3.61
C GLN A 36 -18.96 2.58 -2.56
N GLY A 37 -19.38 2.04 -1.40
CA GLY A 37 -18.47 1.65 -0.32
C GLY A 37 -17.67 0.40 -0.64
N ARG A 38 -18.33 -0.65 -1.15
CA ARG A 38 -17.69 -1.92 -1.50
C ARG A 38 -16.53 -1.79 -2.52
N PRO A 39 -16.67 -1.08 -3.66
CA PRO A 39 -15.56 -0.91 -4.59
C PRO A 39 -14.39 -0.11 -3.99
N ARG A 40 -14.65 0.89 -3.14
CA ARG A 40 -13.59 1.66 -2.46
C ARG A 40 -12.81 0.81 -1.45
N VAL A 41 -13.50 -0.05 -0.70
CA VAL A 41 -12.85 -1.01 0.21
C VAL A 41 -12.03 -2.05 -0.57
N MET A 42 -12.54 -2.56 -1.70
CA MET A 42 -11.78 -3.48 -2.55
C MET A 42 -10.52 -2.82 -3.12
N LEU A 43 -10.63 -1.60 -3.64
CA LEU A 43 -9.49 -0.83 -4.14
C LEU A 43 -8.43 -0.61 -3.06
N ALA A 44 -8.87 -0.22 -1.85
CA ALA A 44 -7.99 -0.08 -0.70
C ALA A 44 -7.27 -1.39 -0.35
N GLY A 45 -7.99 -2.51 -0.39
CA GLY A 45 -7.41 -3.84 -0.16
C GLY A 45 -6.35 -4.21 -1.20
N SER A 46 -6.59 -3.96 -2.48
CA SER A 46 -5.60 -4.22 -3.53
C SER A 46 -4.37 -3.31 -3.40
N MET A 47 -4.55 -2.05 -3.02
CA MET A 47 -3.44 -1.11 -2.78
C MET A 47 -2.60 -1.54 -1.57
N MET A 48 -3.22 -1.99 -0.49
CA MET A 48 -2.51 -2.54 0.67
C MET A 48 -1.68 -3.77 0.29
N LEU A 49 -2.24 -4.69 -0.49
CA LEU A 49 -1.51 -5.86 -0.99
C LEU A 49 -0.32 -5.44 -1.86
N GLY A 50 -0.51 -4.49 -2.76
CA GLY A 50 0.57 -3.92 -3.59
C GLY A 50 1.69 -3.31 -2.75
N ALA A 51 1.35 -2.46 -1.79
CA ALA A 51 2.30 -1.84 -0.86
C ALA A 51 3.12 -2.88 -0.09
N VAL A 52 2.49 -3.94 0.42
CA VAL A 52 3.17 -5.04 1.12
C VAL A 52 4.12 -5.77 0.17
N LEU A 53 3.71 -6.04 -1.07
CA LEU A 53 4.54 -6.72 -2.06
C LEU A 53 5.76 -5.88 -2.44
N ILE A 54 5.59 -4.57 -2.65
CA ILE A 54 6.67 -3.63 -2.95
C ILE A 54 7.66 -3.56 -1.78
N ALA A 55 7.16 -3.47 -0.55
CA ALA A 55 8.00 -3.49 0.64
C ALA A 55 8.80 -4.80 0.73
N ALA A 56 8.15 -5.95 0.55
CA ALA A 56 8.83 -7.25 0.56
C ALA A 56 9.91 -7.35 -0.54
N LEU A 57 9.61 -6.88 -1.76
CA LEU A 57 10.58 -6.78 -2.85
C LEU A 57 11.75 -5.87 -2.51
N ALA A 58 11.51 -4.72 -1.86
CA ALA A 58 12.56 -3.81 -1.42
C ALA A 58 13.52 -4.52 -0.45
N PHE A 59 12.99 -5.22 0.56
CA PHE A 59 13.81 -5.98 1.50
C PHE A 59 14.53 -7.17 0.86
N PHE A 60 13.92 -7.84 -0.11
CA PHE A 60 14.51 -8.99 -0.80
C PHE A 60 15.63 -8.58 -1.77
N LEU A 61 15.42 -7.52 -2.56
CA LEU A 61 16.36 -7.08 -3.59
C LEU A 61 17.45 -6.15 -3.05
N PHE A 62 17.13 -5.38 -2.01
CA PHE A 62 18.01 -4.38 -1.43
C PHE A 62 18.01 -4.47 0.11
N PRO A 63 18.41 -5.62 0.68
CA PRO A 63 18.37 -5.81 2.13
C PRO A 63 19.22 -4.73 2.84
N PRO A 64 18.66 -4.02 3.83
CA PRO A 64 19.38 -2.95 4.52
C PRO A 64 20.52 -3.48 5.43
N PHE A 65 20.57 -4.79 5.69
CA PHE A 65 21.51 -5.39 6.63
C PHE A 65 22.63 -6.24 6.01
N GLY A 66 22.68 -6.40 4.68
CA GLY A 66 23.71 -7.18 4.00
C GLY A 66 23.52 -8.68 4.13
#